data_AF-A0A355UJ69-F1
#
_entry.id   AF-A0A355UJ69-F1
#
_cell.length_a   1.000
_cell.length_b   1.000
_cell.length_c   1.000
_cell.angle_alpha   90.00
_cell.angle_beta   90.00
_cell.angle_gamma   90.00
#
_symmetry.space_group_name_H-M   'P 1'
#
loop_
_entity.id
_entity.type
_entity.pdbx_description
1 polymer ?
#
loop_
_entity_poly.entity_id
_entity_poly.type
_entity_poly.pdbx_seq_one_letter_code
_entity_poly.pdbx_strand_id
1 'polypeptide(L)'
;MKKLAVIAFGGNALLRSGQKGTYKEQIKNVTETCDSLTNLLKQDYNIVIGHGNGPQVGNVMLQHEAGKKKFDIEAMPMDFCVAETQGSIGYLIELGFRNVFARENINRNVLTLLTQVVVDKNDPAFQNPVKPVGPYYSKEEAEAFAQETGATYAKDSKSDKYRKVVASPKPLKINNIELVKELALEGNVVVTVGGGGIPVIEENGI
;
A
#
# COMPACT_ATOMS: atom_id res chain seq x y z
N MET A 1 -14.14 -28.17 4.57
CA MET A 1 -14.06 -26.69 4.55
C MET A 1 -12.92 -26.29 3.63
N LYS A 2 -13.11 -25.28 2.77
CA LYS A 2 -12.03 -24.69 1.96
C LYS A 2 -10.97 -24.07 2.88
N LYS A 3 -9.70 -24.14 2.51
CA LYS A 3 -8.61 -23.52 3.26
C LYS A 3 -8.54 -22.02 2.93
N LEU A 4 -8.16 -21.19 3.90
CA LEU A 4 -7.95 -19.75 3.71
C LEU A 4 -6.45 -19.45 3.67
N ALA A 5 -6.00 -18.75 2.63
CA ALA A 5 -4.65 -18.21 2.51
C ALA A 5 -4.70 -16.68 2.65
N VAL A 6 -3.90 -16.14 3.58
CA VAL A 6 -3.66 -14.70 3.72
C VAL A 6 -2.27 -14.42 3.16
N ILE A 7 -2.20 -13.58 2.13
CA ILE A 7 -0.99 -13.39 1.31
C ILE A 7 -0.61 -11.91 1.33
N ALA A 8 0.67 -11.61 1.60
CA ALA A 8 1.19 -10.25 1.58
C ALA A 8 2.02 -10.01 0.32
N PHE A 9 1.57 -9.12 -0.56
CA PHE A 9 2.30 -8.69 -1.75
C PHE A 9 3.36 -7.67 -1.35
N GLY A 10 4.63 -8.05 -1.50
CA GLY A 10 5.77 -7.16 -1.29
C GLY A 10 5.94 -6.15 -2.44
N GLY A 11 6.88 -5.22 -2.28
CA GLY A 11 7.16 -4.19 -3.32
C GLY A 11 7.43 -4.76 -4.71
N ASN A 12 8.09 -5.92 -4.79
CA ASN A 12 8.40 -6.61 -6.04
C ASN A 12 7.18 -7.13 -6.82
N ALA A 13 6.01 -7.24 -6.16
CA ALA A 13 4.76 -7.58 -6.82
C ALA A 13 4.31 -6.48 -7.80
N LEU A 14 4.67 -5.23 -7.50
CA LEU A 14 4.30 -4.04 -8.30
C LEU A 14 5.50 -3.46 -9.04
N LEU A 15 6.64 -3.34 -8.37
CA LEU A 15 7.84 -2.68 -8.89
C LEU A 15 9.09 -3.51 -8.57
N ARG A 16 9.77 -4.00 -9.61
CA ARG A 16 11.02 -4.75 -9.47
C ARG A 16 12.23 -3.81 -9.54
N SER A 17 13.35 -4.26 -8.98
CA SER A 17 14.61 -3.51 -9.02
C SER A 17 15.00 -3.16 -10.47
N GLY A 18 15.38 -1.90 -10.70
CA GLY A 18 15.79 -1.39 -12.01
C GLY A 18 14.65 -0.93 -12.94
N GLN A 19 13.38 -1.14 -12.55
CA GLN A 19 12.25 -0.64 -13.34
C GLN A 19 11.93 0.83 -13.02
N LYS A 20 11.36 1.54 -14.01
CA LYS A 20 10.96 2.95 -13.86
C LYS A 20 9.62 3.10 -13.11
N GLY A 21 8.84 2.03 -13.03
CA GLY A 21 7.52 2.04 -12.38
C GLY A 21 6.42 2.63 -13.23
N THR A 22 6.55 2.52 -14.54
CA THR A 22 5.47 2.86 -15.48
C THR A 22 4.24 2.00 -15.22
N TYR A 23 3.06 2.52 -15.58
CA TYR A 23 1.80 1.75 -15.47
C TYR A 23 1.89 0.38 -16.17
N LYS A 24 2.53 0.33 -17.35
CA LYS A 24 2.73 -0.91 -18.13
C LYS A 24 3.62 -1.93 -17.41
N GLU A 25 4.67 -1.47 -16.74
CA GLU A 25 5.52 -2.36 -15.92
C GLU A 25 4.75 -2.88 -14.71
N GLN A 26 4.03 -2.00 -14.01
CA GLN A 26 3.28 -2.38 -12.81
C GLN A 26 2.17 -3.39 -13.11
N ILE A 27 1.36 -3.17 -14.16
CA ILE A 27 0.31 -4.12 -14.54
C ILE A 27 0.89 -5.49 -14.94
N LYS A 28 2.03 -5.51 -15.64
CA LYS A 28 2.72 -6.75 -16.01
C LYS A 28 3.18 -7.51 -14.77
N ASN A 29 3.90 -6.84 -13.86
CA ASN A 29 4.41 -7.47 -12.63
C ASN A 29 3.27 -8.00 -11.74
N VAL A 30 2.19 -7.22 -11.60
CA VAL A 30 1.03 -7.63 -10.80
C VAL A 30 0.34 -8.83 -11.42
N THR A 31 0.16 -8.85 -12.75
CA THR A 31 -0.44 -9.99 -13.44
C THR A 31 0.41 -11.25 -13.27
N GLU A 32 1.74 -11.16 -13.40
CA GLU A 32 2.66 -12.28 -13.14
C GLU A 32 2.58 -12.75 -11.67
N THR A 33 2.42 -11.82 -10.73
CA THR A 33 2.26 -12.15 -9.30
C THR A 33 0.93 -12.87 -9.05
N CYS A 34 -0.17 -12.38 -9.64
CA CYS A 34 -1.48 -13.03 -9.55
C CYS A 34 -1.45 -14.43 -10.16
N ASP A 35 -0.72 -14.60 -11.28
CA ASP A 35 -0.56 -15.91 -11.93
C ASP A 35 0.16 -16.93 -11.05
N SER A 36 1.14 -16.49 -10.25
CA SER A 36 1.81 -17.39 -9.30
C SER A 36 0.86 -18.02 -8.27
N LEU A 37 -0.33 -17.43 -8.08
CA LEU A 37 -1.38 -17.93 -7.18
C LEU A 37 -2.38 -18.86 -7.86
N THR A 38 -2.28 -19.09 -9.17
CA THR A 38 -3.17 -19.98 -9.93
C THR A 38 -3.26 -21.39 -9.31
N ASN A 39 -2.16 -21.91 -8.76
CA ASN A 39 -2.16 -23.22 -8.09
C ASN A 39 -3.04 -23.24 -6.82
N LEU A 40 -3.07 -22.15 -6.04
CA LEU A 40 -3.94 -22.03 -4.87
C LEU A 40 -5.40 -21.91 -5.28
N LEU A 41 -5.67 -21.13 -6.33
CA LEU A 41 -7.01 -20.97 -6.90
C LEU A 41 -7.56 -22.31 -7.40
N LYS A 42 -6.75 -23.10 -8.12
CA LYS A 42 -7.12 -24.45 -8.62
C LYS A 42 -7.32 -25.47 -7.50
N GLN A 43 -6.64 -25.30 -6.36
CA GLN A 43 -6.87 -26.09 -5.14
C GLN A 43 -8.03 -25.57 -4.29
N ASP A 44 -8.81 -24.62 -4.83
CA ASP A 44 -10.01 -24.06 -4.21
C ASP A 44 -9.77 -23.37 -2.85
N TYR A 45 -8.58 -22.76 -2.67
CA TYR A 45 -8.32 -21.91 -1.50
C TYR A 45 -9.14 -20.63 -1.56
N ASN A 46 -9.65 -20.18 -0.42
CA ASN A 46 -10.09 -18.80 -0.22
C ASN A 46 -8.86 -17.92 -0.06
N ILE A 47 -8.89 -16.70 -0.62
CA ILE A 47 -7.69 -15.85 -0.71
C ILE A 47 -7.99 -14.44 -0.20
N VAL A 48 -7.17 -13.99 0.74
CA VAL A 48 -7.10 -12.60 1.20
C VAL A 48 -5.71 -12.05 0.88
N ILE A 49 -5.64 -10.84 0.33
CA ILE A 49 -4.40 -10.23 -0.13
C ILE A 49 -4.21 -8.88 0.57
N GLY A 50 -3.13 -8.78 1.33
CA GLY A 50 -2.55 -7.49 1.73
C GLY A 50 -1.44 -7.09 0.76
N HIS A 51 -1.06 -5.82 0.73
CA HIS A 51 0.08 -5.37 -0.07
C HIS A 51 0.83 -4.23 0.60
N GLY A 52 2.12 -4.08 0.29
CA GLY A 52 2.87 -2.85 0.59
C GLY A 52 2.53 -1.72 -0.39
N ASN A 53 2.88 -0.48 -0.04
CA ASN A 53 2.68 0.69 -0.90
C ASN A 53 3.87 1.67 -0.89
N GLY A 54 5.01 1.32 -0.29
CA GLY A 54 6.10 2.27 0.02
C GLY A 54 6.57 3.13 -1.17
N PRO A 55 6.91 2.53 -2.33
CA PRO A 55 7.25 3.30 -3.54
C PRO A 55 6.06 4.14 -4.05
N GLN A 56 4.85 3.57 -4.05
CA GLN A 56 3.66 4.20 -4.62
C GLN A 56 3.20 5.40 -3.80
N VAL A 57 3.15 5.28 -2.47
CA VAL A 57 2.74 6.37 -1.56
C VAL A 57 3.78 7.48 -1.57
N GLY A 58 5.05 7.11 -1.76
CA GLY A 58 6.12 8.03 -2.07
C GLY A 58 5.84 8.91 -3.29
N ASN A 59 5.48 8.27 -4.42
CA ASN A 59 5.17 8.99 -5.66
C ASN A 59 3.90 9.85 -5.54
N VAL A 60 2.88 9.38 -4.83
CA VAL A 60 1.65 10.14 -4.59
C VAL A 60 1.93 11.39 -3.76
N MET A 61 2.73 11.29 -2.69
CA MET A 61 3.14 12.49 -1.93
C MET A 61 3.89 13.50 -2.80
N LEU A 62 4.81 13.05 -3.66
CA LEU A 62 5.49 13.94 -4.62
C LEU A 62 4.51 14.65 -5.56
N GLN A 63 3.45 13.96 -5.98
CA GLN A 63 2.41 14.54 -6.83
C GLN A 63 1.63 15.64 -6.09
N HIS A 64 1.26 15.40 -4.83
CA HIS A 64 0.62 16.41 -3.97
C HIS A 64 1.53 17.61 -3.71
N GLU A 65 2.81 17.36 -3.39
CA GLU A 65 3.81 18.42 -3.18
C GLU A 65 4.04 19.25 -4.46
N ALA A 66 4.16 18.60 -5.62
CA ALA A 66 4.28 19.28 -6.91
C ALA A 66 3.01 20.05 -7.29
N GLY A 67 1.83 19.50 -6.96
CA GLY A 67 0.53 20.14 -7.12
C GLY A 67 0.43 21.45 -6.34
N LYS A 68 0.86 21.43 -5.06
CA LYS A 68 0.93 22.63 -4.22
C LYS A 68 1.88 23.67 -4.78
N LYS A 69 3.11 23.27 -5.13
CA LYS A 69 4.14 24.21 -5.61
C LYS A 69 3.79 24.85 -6.96
N LYS A 70 3.15 24.10 -7.86
CA LYS A 70 2.88 24.55 -9.23
C LYS A 70 1.51 25.19 -9.41
N PHE A 71 0.51 24.75 -8.65
CA PHE A 71 -0.89 25.11 -8.85
C PHE A 71 -1.60 25.59 -7.58
N ASP A 72 -0.90 25.71 -6.45
CA ASP A 72 -1.44 26.08 -5.14
C ASP A 72 -2.54 25.13 -4.59
N ILE A 73 -2.61 23.91 -5.11
CA ILE A 73 -3.52 22.86 -4.63
C ILE A 73 -3.01 22.32 -3.30
N GLU A 74 -3.81 22.33 -2.25
CA GLU A 74 -3.42 21.82 -0.93
C GLU A 74 -2.93 20.37 -1.00
N ALA A 75 -1.75 20.11 -0.43
CA ALA A 75 -1.17 18.79 -0.39
C ALA A 75 -1.89 17.95 0.67
N MET A 76 -2.39 16.79 0.27
CA MET A 76 -3.13 15.90 1.17
C MET A 76 -2.21 15.21 2.19
N PRO A 77 -2.73 14.89 3.39
CA PRO A 77 -1.96 14.21 4.42
C PRO A 77 -1.62 12.75 4.06
N MET A 78 -0.72 12.16 4.85
CA MET A 78 -0.15 10.83 4.56
C MET A 78 -1.20 9.71 4.54
N ASP A 79 -2.15 9.74 5.47
CA ASP A 79 -3.27 8.79 5.55
C ASP A 79 -4.15 8.84 4.28
N PHE A 80 -4.43 10.04 3.76
CA PHE A 80 -5.11 10.20 2.48
C PHE A 80 -4.30 9.61 1.32
N CYS A 81 -2.99 9.86 1.28
CA CYS A 81 -2.11 9.24 0.28
C CYS A 81 -2.08 7.70 0.40
N VAL A 82 -2.19 7.16 1.62
CA VAL A 82 -2.36 5.71 1.82
C VAL A 82 -3.69 5.24 1.21
N ALA A 83 -4.79 5.97 1.40
CA ALA A 83 -6.08 5.64 0.80
C ALA A 83 -6.02 5.63 -0.74
N GLU A 84 -5.42 6.66 -1.36
CA GLU A 84 -5.22 6.71 -2.82
C GLU A 84 -4.39 5.53 -3.34
N THR A 85 -3.37 5.12 -2.58
CA THR A 85 -2.54 3.96 -2.96
C THR A 85 -3.22 2.62 -2.73
N GLN A 86 -4.13 2.50 -1.77
CA GLN A 86 -4.98 1.31 -1.68
C GLN A 86 -5.87 1.17 -2.91
N GLY A 87 -6.52 2.26 -3.34
CA GLY A 87 -7.37 2.27 -4.52
C GLY A 87 -6.59 1.95 -5.80
N SER A 88 -5.48 2.66 -6.04
CA SER A 88 -4.70 2.47 -7.27
C SER A 88 -4.00 1.11 -7.35
N ILE A 89 -3.45 0.58 -6.25
CA ILE A 89 -2.82 -0.75 -6.24
C ILE A 89 -3.88 -1.85 -6.29
N GLY A 90 -4.98 -1.72 -5.53
CA GLY A 90 -6.08 -2.67 -5.56
C GLY A 90 -6.67 -2.80 -6.97
N TYR A 91 -6.87 -1.69 -7.66
CA TYR A 91 -7.25 -1.67 -9.07
C TYR A 91 -6.30 -2.50 -9.97
N LEU A 92 -4.99 -2.34 -9.82
CA LEU A 92 -4.01 -3.13 -10.59
C LEU A 92 -4.08 -4.62 -10.27
N ILE A 93 -4.28 -4.97 -8.99
CA ILE A 93 -4.42 -6.37 -8.55
C ILE A 93 -5.69 -6.98 -9.11
N GLU A 94 -6.81 -6.26 -9.08
CA GLU A 94 -8.06 -6.70 -9.70
C GLU A 94 -7.91 -6.95 -11.19
N LEU A 95 -7.25 -6.04 -11.93
CA LEU A 95 -6.96 -6.27 -13.35
C LEU A 95 -6.10 -7.52 -13.55
N GLY A 96 -5.07 -7.72 -12.71
CA GLY A 96 -4.20 -8.89 -12.75
C GLY A 96 -4.98 -10.20 -12.57
N PHE A 97 -5.84 -10.28 -11.55
CA PHE A 97 -6.70 -11.44 -11.34
C PHE A 97 -7.73 -11.63 -12.44
N ARG A 98 -8.36 -10.56 -12.95
CA ARG A 98 -9.32 -10.68 -14.05
C ARG A 98 -8.67 -11.30 -15.29
N ASN A 99 -7.43 -10.92 -15.60
CA ASN A 99 -6.67 -11.53 -16.68
C ASN A 99 -6.39 -13.03 -16.42
N VAL A 100 -5.98 -13.38 -15.20
CA VAL A 100 -5.74 -14.79 -14.81
C VAL A 100 -7.04 -15.59 -14.85
N PHE A 101 -8.14 -15.07 -14.32
CA PHE A 101 -9.44 -15.74 -14.30
C PHE A 101 -9.95 -16.01 -15.71
N ALA A 102 -9.84 -15.05 -16.61
CA ALA A 102 -10.22 -15.21 -18.01
C ALA A 102 -9.39 -16.30 -18.71
N ARG A 103 -8.07 -16.31 -18.50
CA ARG A 103 -7.17 -17.29 -19.14
C ARG A 103 -7.38 -18.70 -18.60
N GLU A 104 -7.56 -18.84 -17.30
CA GLU A 104 -7.66 -20.14 -16.62
C GLU A 104 -9.11 -20.65 -16.50
N ASN A 105 -10.08 -19.92 -17.06
CA ASN A 105 -11.51 -20.21 -16.96
C ASN A 105 -12.00 -20.35 -15.50
N ILE A 106 -11.52 -19.47 -14.61
CA ILE A 106 -11.88 -19.45 -13.20
C ILE A 106 -13.06 -18.49 -13.00
N ASN A 107 -14.17 -18.99 -12.45
CA ASN A 107 -15.34 -18.17 -12.11
C ASN A 107 -15.29 -17.76 -10.64
N ARG A 108 -14.66 -16.61 -10.35
CA ARG A 108 -14.60 -15.99 -9.02
C ARG A 108 -14.61 -14.48 -9.13
N ASN A 109 -15.08 -13.81 -8.08
CA ASN A 109 -14.92 -12.36 -7.97
C ASN A 109 -13.57 -12.01 -7.36
N VAL A 110 -13.09 -10.81 -7.72
CA VAL A 110 -12.00 -10.12 -7.04
C VAL A 110 -12.51 -8.74 -6.65
N LEU A 111 -12.25 -8.31 -5.41
CA LEU A 111 -12.68 -7.01 -4.90
C LEU A 111 -11.61 -6.40 -4.00
N THR A 112 -11.46 -5.08 -4.08
CA THR A 112 -10.62 -4.28 -3.19
C THR A 112 -11.47 -3.56 -2.16
N LEU A 113 -11.10 -3.68 -0.89
CA LEU A 113 -11.71 -2.94 0.21
C LEU A 113 -10.72 -1.90 0.74
N LEU A 114 -11.12 -0.63 0.68
CA LEU A 114 -10.45 0.43 1.45
C LEU A 114 -10.51 0.06 2.94
N THR A 115 -9.37 0.05 3.59
CA THR A 115 -9.20 -0.54 4.91
C THR A 115 -8.47 0.43 5.83
N GLN A 116 -9.17 0.83 6.90
CA GLN A 116 -8.61 1.57 8.01
C GLN A 116 -8.08 0.62 9.07
N VAL A 117 -7.01 1.05 9.75
CA VAL A 117 -6.38 0.31 10.84
C VAL A 117 -6.21 1.24 12.02
N VAL A 118 -6.83 0.88 13.13
CA VAL A 118 -6.75 1.63 14.39
C VAL A 118 -5.34 1.49 14.96
N VAL A 119 -4.78 2.61 15.39
CA VAL A 119 -3.46 2.73 16.03
C VAL A 119 -3.57 3.54 17.32
N ASP A 120 -2.63 3.36 18.25
CA ASP A 120 -2.59 4.14 19.49
C ASP A 120 -2.09 5.55 19.21
N LYS A 121 -2.85 6.60 19.59
CA LYS A 121 -2.41 8.00 19.47
C LYS A 121 -1.11 8.31 20.22
N ASN A 122 -0.82 7.53 21.27
CA ASN A 122 0.37 7.68 22.09
C ASN A 122 1.50 6.72 21.66
N ASP A 123 1.38 6.05 20.51
CA ASP A 123 2.42 5.14 20.03
C ASP A 123 3.76 5.90 19.91
N PRO A 124 4.86 5.41 20.52
CA PRO A 124 6.17 6.06 20.46
C PRO A 124 6.68 6.31 19.03
N ALA A 125 6.19 5.56 18.03
CA ALA A 125 6.56 5.75 16.63
C ALA A 125 6.16 7.14 16.08
N PHE A 126 5.20 7.83 16.69
CA PHE A 126 4.86 9.21 16.32
C PHE A 126 5.95 10.21 16.73
N GLN A 127 6.66 9.95 17.83
CA GLN A 127 7.75 10.80 18.31
C GLN A 127 9.09 10.48 17.63
N ASN A 128 9.24 9.26 17.10
CA ASN A 128 10.45 8.81 16.41
C ASN A 128 10.12 8.15 15.05
N PRO A 129 9.87 8.95 13.99
CA PRO A 129 9.57 8.45 12.66
C PRO A 129 10.80 7.75 12.07
N VAL A 130 10.69 6.47 11.72
CA VAL A 130 11.81 5.68 11.18
C VAL A 130 11.53 5.03 9.85
N LYS A 131 10.27 4.99 9.40
CA LYS A 131 9.88 4.24 8.20
C LYS A 131 10.13 5.09 6.95
N PRO A 132 11.04 4.70 6.04
CA PRO A 132 11.37 5.52 4.90
C PRO A 132 10.34 5.38 3.78
N VAL A 133 9.94 6.51 3.21
CA VAL A 133 8.95 6.64 2.13
C VAL A 133 9.48 7.59 1.05
N GLY A 134 8.95 7.48 -0.17
CA GLY A 134 9.38 8.39 -1.25
C GLY A 134 10.77 8.09 -1.83
N PRO A 135 11.26 9.01 -2.69
CA PRO A 135 12.53 8.87 -3.38
C PRO A 135 13.70 9.16 -2.43
N TYR A 136 14.91 9.11 -2.99
CA TYR A 136 16.13 9.51 -2.31
C TYR A 136 16.48 10.97 -2.63
N TYR A 137 16.99 11.67 -1.63
CA TYR A 137 17.42 13.07 -1.68
C TYR A 137 18.89 13.20 -1.27
N SER A 138 19.53 14.30 -1.69
CA SER A 138 20.78 14.75 -1.07
C SER A 138 20.53 15.23 0.37
N LYS A 139 21.60 15.45 1.14
CA LYS A 139 21.49 16.01 2.49
C LYS A 139 20.90 17.41 2.45
N GLU A 140 21.38 18.24 1.52
CA GLU A 140 20.99 19.63 1.34
C GLU A 140 19.51 19.74 0.93
N GLU A 141 19.06 18.88 0.02
CA GLU A 141 17.65 18.80 -0.37
C GLU A 141 16.76 18.40 0.83
N ALA A 142 17.17 17.38 1.60
CA ALA A 142 16.42 16.91 2.76
C ALA A 142 16.32 17.99 3.86
N GLU A 143 17.40 18.72 4.14
CA GLU A 143 17.41 19.82 5.11
C GLU A 143 16.51 20.98 4.66
N ALA A 144 16.55 21.35 3.38
CA ALA A 144 15.68 22.39 2.83
C ALA A 144 14.19 21.99 2.92
N PHE A 145 13.84 20.77 2.54
CA PHE A 145 12.46 20.29 2.63
C PHE A 145 11.97 20.14 4.08
N ALA A 146 12.84 19.73 5.00
CA ALA A 146 12.50 19.67 6.42
C ALA A 146 12.15 21.06 6.98
N GLN A 147 12.89 22.10 6.59
CA GLN A 147 12.60 23.48 6.98
C GLN A 147 11.32 24.03 6.35
N GLU A 148 11.05 23.71 5.08
CA GLU A 148 9.87 24.17 4.35
C GLU A 148 8.57 23.51 4.86
N THR A 149 8.61 22.21 5.18
CA THR A 149 7.40 21.39 5.38
C THR A 149 7.23 20.87 6.81
N GLY A 150 8.27 20.93 7.65
CA GLY A 150 8.28 20.28 8.96
C GLY A 150 8.41 18.75 8.91
N ALA A 151 8.57 18.15 7.73
CA ALA A 151 8.73 16.71 7.58
C ALA A 151 10.10 16.22 8.10
N THR A 152 10.13 14.99 8.60
CA THR A 152 11.37 14.35 9.08
C THR A 152 12.05 13.57 7.95
N TYR A 153 13.36 13.71 7.84
CA TYR A 153 14.20 12.97 6.90
C TYR A 153 15.32 12.24 7.66
N ALA A 154 15.64 11.04 7.23
CA ALA A 154 16.73 10.25 7.80
C ALA A 154 17.67 9.74 6.70
N LYS A 155 18.94 9.58 7.05
CA LYS A 155 19.94 8.96 6.18
C LYS A 155 19.58 7.49 5.96
N ASP A 156 19.63 7.03 4.72
CA ASP A 156 19.38 5.64 4.39
C ASP A 156 20.54 4.73 4.86
N SER A 157 20.19 3.57 5.40
CA SER A 157 21.18 2.62 5.95
C SER A 157 22.15 2.04 4.92
N LYS A 158 21.83 2.12 3.62
CA LYS A 158 22.57 1.49 2.52
C LYS A 158 23.18 2.50 1.55
N SER A 159 23.03 3.79 1.78
CA SER A 159 23.53 4.84 0.89
C SER A 159 23.78 6.16 1.61
N ASP A 160 24.52 7.07 0.97
CA ASP A 160 24.71 8.43 1.49
C ASP A 160 23.52 9.37 1.27
N LYS A 161 22.40 8.82 0.82
CA LYS A 161 21.18 9.57 0.50
C LYS A 161 20.21 9.59 1.67
N TYR A 162 19.30 10.55 1.63
CA TYR A 162 18.27 10.75 2.65
C TYR A 162 16.90 10.38 2.09
N ARG A 163 15.99 9.94 2.96
CA ARG A 163 14.58 9.70 2.62
C ARG A 163 13.69 10.33 3.67
N LYS A 164 12.50 10.76 3.25
CA LYS A 164 11.44 11.16 4.17
C LYS A 164 11.09 9.96 5.04
N VAL A 165 11.00 10.15 6.35
CA VAL A 165 10.60 9.12 7.30
C VAL A 165 9.28 9.48 7.94
N VAL A 166 8.43 8.47 8.11
CA VAL A 166 7.09 8.61 8.71
C VAL A 166 6.96 7.68 9.91
N ALA A 167 5.99 7.99 10.75
CA ALA A 167 5.60 7.11 11.84
C ALA A 167 5.11 5.76 11.28
N SER A 168 5.40 4.69 12.00
CA SER A 168 4.91 3.35 11.69
C SER A 168 4.38 2.70 12.97
N PRO A 169 3.29 3.24 13.54
CA PRO A 169 2.71 2.75 14.77
C PRO A 169 2.25 1.30 14.65
N LYS A 170 2.15 0.61 15.79
CA LYS A 170 1.70 -0.77 15.83
C LYS A 170 0.20 -0.83 15.52
N PRO A 171 -0.25 -1.71 14.59
CA PRO A 171 -1.67 -1.88 14.32
C PRO A 171 -2.36 -2.53 15.52
N LEU A 172 -3.49 -1.98 15.94
CA LEU A 172 -4.31 -2.50 17.05
C LEU A 172 -5.52 -3.29 16.54
N LYS A 173 -6.23 -2.74 15.57
CA LYS A 173 -7.48 -3.31 15.04
C LYS A 173 -7.63 -2.97 13.56
N ILE A 174 -8.04 -3.95 12.76
CA ILE A 174 -8.41 -3.75 11.36
C ILE A 174 -9.92 -3.52 11.31
N ASN A 175 -10.35 -2.36 10.83
CA ASN A 175 -11.79 -2.11 10.66
C ASN A 175 -12.35 -3.01 9.55
N ASN A 176 -13.59 -3.48 9.72
CA ASN A 176 -14.29 -4.39 8.80
C ASN A 176 -13.63 -5.77 8.59
N ILE A 177 -12.79 -6.25 9.52
CA ILE A 177 -12.11 -7.55 9.39
C ILE A 177 -13.09 -8.74 9.27
N GLU A 178 -14.23 -8.70 9.96
CA GLU A 178 -15.24 -9.77 9.84
C GLU A 178 -15.85 -9.80 8.44
N LEU A 179 -16.14 -8.64 7.83
CA LEU A 179 -16.63 -8.56 6.45
C LEU A 179 -15.58 -9.08 5.45
N VAL A 180 -14.30 -8.77 5.64
CA VAL A 180 -13.19 -9.32 4.83
C VAL A 180 -13.21 -10.84 4.89
N LYS A 181 -13.37 -11.40 6.09
CA LYS A 181 -13.42 -12.84 6.32
C LYS A 181 -14.65 -13.48 5.67
N GLU A 182 -15.84 -12.91 5.85
CA GLU A 182 -17.08 -13.38 5.25
C GLU A 182 -16.97 -13.45 3.72
N LEU A 183 -16.58 -12.33 3.09
CA LEU A 183 -16.41 -12.25 1.64
C LEU A 183 -15.38 -13.25 1.11
N ALA A 184 -14.27 -13.46 1.83
CA ALA A 184 -13.29 -14.46 1.45
C ALA A 184 -13.83 -15.88 1.59
N LEU A 185 -14.60 -16.17 2.65
CA LEU A 185 -15.20 -17.49 2.89
C LEU A 185 -16.27 -17.87 1.86
N GLU A 186 -16.95 -16.87 1.27
CA GLU A 186 -17.86 -17.03 0.14
C GLU A 186 -17.15 -17.37 -1.19
N GLY A 187 -15.81 -17.40 -1.21
CA GLY A 187 -15.01 -17.80 -2.37
C GLY A 187 -14.48 -16.64 -3.22
N ASN A 188 -14.67 -15.40 -2.77
CA ASN A 188 -14.11 -14.22 -3.42
C ASN A 188 -12.61 -14.10 -3.11
N VAL A 189 -11.85 -13.47 -4.02
CA VAL A 189 -10.50 -12.97 -3.72
C VAL A 189 -10.64 -11.55 -3.17
N VAL A 190 -10.23 -11.35 -1.92
CA VAL A 190 -10.39 -10.05 -1.24
C VAL A 190 -9.04 -9.37 -1.09
N VAL A 191 -8.87 -8.19 -1.69
CA VAL A 191 -7.72 -7.31 -1.49
C VAL A 191 -8.08 -6.31 -0.39
N THR A 192 -7.24 -6.19 0.64
CA THR A 192 -7.51 -5.38 1.84
C THR A 192 -6.20 -4.93 2.48
N VAL A 193 -6.26 -4.10 3.52
CA VAL A 193 -5.09 -3.67 4.34
C VAL A 193 -3.92 -3.14 3.48
N GLY A 194 -4.21 -2.51 2.36
CA GLY A 194 -3.19 -2.01 1.44
C GLY A 194 -2.29 -0.96 2.11
N GLY A 195 -0.99 -1.07 1.90
CA GLY A 195 0.01 -0.27 2.61
C GLY A 195 0.18 -0.59 4.10
N GLY A 196 -0.52 -1.62 4.61
CA GLY A 196 -0.69 -1.88 6.04
C GLY A 196 -1.96 -1.29 6.64
N GLY A 197 -2.80 -0.63 5.83
CA GLY A 197 -4.02 0.03 6.28
C GLY A 197 -3.87 1.55 6.42
N ILE A 198 -4.97 2.29 6.24
CA ILE A 198 -5.03 3.74 6.49
C ILE A 198 -5.04 3.91 8.02
N PRO A 199 -4.01 4.52 8.62
CA PRO A 199 -3.95 4.65 10.07
C PRO A 199 -5.03 5.61 10.56
N VAL A 200 -5.81 5.19 11.56
CA VAL A 200 -6.82 6.02 12.24
C VAL A 200 -6.68 5.90 13.75
N ILE A 201 -7.04 6.96 14.47
CA ILE A 201 -7.11 6.97 15.94
C ILE A 201 -8.60 6.90 16.31
N GLU A 202 -8.95 6.06 17.29
CA GLU A 202 -10.33 5.95 17.78
C GLU A 202 -10.53 6.91 18.97
N GLU A 203 -11.34 7.97 18.81
CA GLU A 203 -11.74 8.89 19.87
C GLU A 203 -13.26 9.14 19.81
N ASN A 204 -14.05 8.45 20.66
CA ASN A 204 -15.53 8.50 20.67
C ASN A 204 -16.20 8.10 19.34
N GLY A 205 -15.53 7.26 18.55
CA GLY A 205 -15.83 7.01 17.14
C GLY A 205 -14.54 7.10 16.32
N ILE A 206 -14.66 7.03 15.00
CA ILE A 206 -13.58 7.48 14.10
C ILE A 206 -13.79 8.96 13.83
#